data_AF-A0A0D6DYI3-F1
#
_entry.id   AF-A0A0D6DYI3-F1
#
_cell.length_a   1.000
_cell.length_b   1.000
_cell.length_c   1.000
_cell.angle_alpha   90.00
_cell.angle_beta   90.00
_cell.angle_gamma   90.00
#
_symmetry.space_group_name_H-M   'P 1'
#
loop_
_entity.id
_entity.type
_entity.pdbx_description
1 polymer ?
#
loop_
_entity_poly.entity_id
_entity_poly.type
_entity_poly.pdbx_seq_one_letter_code
_entity_poly.pdbx_strand_id
1 'polypeptide(L)'
;MSDESNGFKKAKLVSSIINLVKYASMCELNTASIHYNRFLIHVRYFADRFFSNLLIDEADGLYKQMWHLYPIEMGIALRIAEYIMQTYQIKIPESELAYLGVHINRLIQYSSNGTKKGQILEK
;
A
#
# COMPACT_ATOMS: atom_id res chain seq x y z
N MET A 1 -27.14 -9.83 4.50
CA MET A 1 -26.36 -8.71 5.10
C MET A 1 -26.15 -7.70 3.99
N SER A 2 -26.67 -6.48 4.14
CA SER A 2 -26.92 -5.55 3.03
C SER A 2 -25.65 -4.97 2.42
N ASP A 3 -25.72 -4.71 1.11
CA ASP A 3 -24.65 -4.19 0.25
C ASP A 3 -24.06 -2.86 0.78
N GLU A 4 -24.86 -2.03 1.46
CA GLU A 4 -24.43 -0.79 2.14
C GLU A 4 -23.37 -1.03 3.23
N SER A 5 -23.47 -2.14 3.97
CA SER A 5 -22.48 -2.47 5.02
C SER A 5 -21.10 -2.78 4.41
N ASN A 6 -21.05 -3.25 3.17
CA ASN A 6 -19.81 -3.60 2.49
C ASN A 6 -19.10 -2.34 1.96
N GLY A 7 -19.86 -1.39 1.40
CA GLY A 7 -19.34 -0.11 0.92
C GLY A 7 -18.64 0.69 2.03
N PHE A 8 -19.24 0.76 3.22
CA PHE A 8 -18.64 1.47 4.36
C PHE A 8 -17.34 0.80 4.86
N LYS A 9 -17.30 -0.54 4.94
CA LYS A 9 -16.09 -1.29 5.35
C LYS A 9 -14.95 -1.08 4.35
N LYS A 10 -15.24 -1.12 3.06
CA LYS A 10 -14.28 -0.83 1.98
C LYS A 10 -13.73 0.58 2.10
N ALA A 11 -14.60 1.59 2.22
CA ALA A 11 -14.18 2.98 2.37
C ALA A 11 -13.29 3.18 3.61
N LYS A 12 -13.67 2.57 4.75
CA LYS A 12 -12.87 2.61 5.98
C LYS A 12 -11.48 2.00 5.79
N LEU A 13 -11.38 0.82 5.17
CA LEU A 13 -10.09 0.18 4.90
C LEU A 13 -9.22 1.05 3.99
N VAL A 14 -9.78 1.59 2.91
CA VAL A 14 -9.07 2.50 1.99
C VAL A 14 -8.51 3.72 2.72
N SER A 15 -9.34 4.41 3.52
CA SER A 15 -8.90 5.57 4.30
C SER A 15 -7.82 5.21 5.32
N SER A 16 -7.94 4.08 6.01
CA SER A 16 -6.93 3.61 6.96
C SER A 16 -5.57 3.36 6.29
N ILE A 17 -5.56 2.71 5.11
CA ILE A 17 -4.34 2.45 4.35
C ILE A 17 -3.67 3.76 3.92
N ILE A 18 -4.43 4.69 3.35
CA ILE A 18 -3.89 5.99 2.90
C ILE A 18 -3.28 6.76 4.07
N ASN A 19 -3.98 6.79 5.22
CA ASN A 19 -3.47 7.45 6.42
C ASN A 19 -2.20 6.79 6.93
N LEU A 20 -2.15 5.46 6.99
CA LEU A 20 -0.97 4.73 7.43
C LEU A 20 0.23 5.06 6.53
N VAL A 21 0.05 5.07 5.21
CA VAL A 21 1.12 5.44 4.27
C VAL A 21 1.55 6.90 4.47
N LYS A 22 0.61 7.84 4.61
CA LYS A 22 0.91 9.25 4.87
C LYS A 22 1.79 9.42 6.12
N TYR A 23 1.41 8.79 7.24
CA TYR A 23 2.16 8.91 8.49
C TYR A 23 3.48 8.15 8.47
N ALA A 24 3.51 6.95 7.88
CA ALA A 24 4.70 6.11 7.84
C ALA A 24 5.77 6.62 6.87
N SER A 25 5.36 7.28 5.78
CA SER A 25 6.30 7.87 4.81
C SER A 25 6.88 9.20 5.25
N MET A 26 6.31 9.85 6.28
CA MET A 26 6.67 11.22 6.71
C MET A 26 6.64 12.26 5.57
N CYS A 27 5.84 12.01 4.53
CA CYS A 27 5.76 12.83 3.33
C CYS A 27 4.37 13.43 3.16
N GLU A 28 4.30 14.65 2.61
CA GLU A 28 3.04 15.23 2.17
C GLU A 28 2.61 14.65 0.83
N LEU A 29 1.55 13.84 0.86
CA LEU A 29 0.99 13.23 -0.35
C LEU A 29 0.36 14.30 -1.24
N ASN A 30 0.84 14.44 -2.47
CA ASN A 30 0.22 15.32 -3.47
C ASN A 30 -1.08 14.70 -3.99
N THR A 31 -2.21 15.07 -3.40
CA THR A 31 -3.53 14.51 -3.75
C THR A 31 -4.03 14.89 -5.15
N ALA A 32 -3.43 15.91 -5.77
CA ALA A 32 -3.72 16.29 -7.15
C ALA A 32 -2.87 15.51 -8.19
N SER A 33 -1.88 14.72 -7.75
CA SER A 33 -1.01 13.97 -8.64
C SER A 33 -1.68 12.74 -9.24
N ILE A 34 -1.27 12.38 -10.46
CA ILE A 34 -1.66 11.11 -11.10
C ILE A 34 -1.20 9.89 -10.27
N HIS A 35 -0.08 10.02 -9.56
CA HIS A 35 0.47 8.94 -8.72
C HIS A 35 -0.42 8.66 -7.50
N TYR A 36 -0.92 9.72 -6.85
CA TYR A 36 -1.91 9.60 -5.79
C TYR A 36 -3.21 8.97 -6.30
N ASN A 37 -3.74 9.44 -7.44
CA ASN A 37 -4.97 8.87 -7.99
C ASN A 37 -4.81 7.37 -8.33
N ARG A 38 -3.69 6.98 -8.97
CA ARG A 38 -3.38 5.57 -9.26
C ARG A 38 -3.26 4.73 -7.98
N PHE A 39 -2.60 5.25 -6.95
CA PHE A 39 -2.52 4.58 -5.66
C PHE A 39 -3.91 4.39 -5.04
N LEU A 40 -4.74 5.45 -5.00
CA LEU A 40 -6.10 5.38 -4.49
C LEU A 40 -6.95 4.33 -5.22
N ILE A 41 -6.89 4.31 -6.55
CA ILE A 41 -7.59 3.31 -7.37
C ILE A 41 -7.10 1.89 -7.03
N HIS A 42 -5.79 1.69 -6.93
CA HIS A 42 -5.23 0.38 -6.58
C HIS A 42 -5.68 -0.09 -5.19
N VAL A 43 -5.66 0.81 -4.19
CA VAL A 43 -6.12 0.49 -2.82
C VAL A 43 -7.62 0.19 -2.80
N ARG A 44 -8.44 0.86 -3.62
CA ARG A 44 -9.87 0.53 -3.77
C ARG A 44 -10.05 -0.90 -4.32
N TYR A 45 -9.36 -1.25 -5.40
CA TYR A 45 -9.43 -2.61 -5.96
C TYR A 45 -8.88 -3.67 -5.00
N PHE A 46 -7.82 -3.34 -4.25
CA PHE A 46 -7.34 -4.20 -3.17
C PHE A 46 -8.44 -4.43 -2.12
N ALA A 47 -9.11 -3.38 -1.65
CA ALA A 47 -10.20 -3.52 -0.68
C ALA A 47 -11.38 -4.34 -1.26
N ASP A 48 -11.70 -4.17 -2.53
CA ASP A 48 -12.71 -4.99 -3.22
C ASP A 48 -12.32 -6.47 -3.21
N ARG A 49 -11.09 -6.81 -3.61
CA ARG A 49 -10.56 -8.19 -3.58
C ARG A 49 -10.55 -8.74 -2.15
N PHE A 50 -10.08 -7.94 -1.20
CA PHE A 50 -9.99 -8.31 0.22
C PHE A 50 -11.35 -8.74 0.78
N PHE A 51 -12.38 -7.91 0.64
CA PHE A 51 -13.72 -8.24 1.15
C PHE A 51 -14.47 -9.28 0.32
N SER A 52 -14.00 -9.57 -0.90
CA SER A 52 -14.55 -10.63 -1.76
C SER A 52 -13.82 -11.96 -1.60
N ASN A 53 -12.78 -12.03 -0.75
CA ASN A 53 -11.89 -13.19 -0.60
C ASN A 53 -11.22 -13.61 -1.92
N LEU A 54 -10.84 -12.63 -2.74
CA LEU A 54 -10.20 -12.79 -4.05
C LEU A 54 -8.80 -12.16 -4.06
N LEU A 55 -8.08 -12.23 -2.94
CA LEU A 55 -6.71 -11.73 -2.87
C LEU A 55 -5.82 -12.52 -3.84
N ILE A 56 -4.92 -11.82 -4.50
CA ILE A 56 -3.97 -12.42 -5.45
C ILE A 56 -2.90 -13.10 -4.64
N ASP A 57 -2.69 -14.40 -4.83
CA ASP A 57 -1.65 -15.20 -4.16
C ASP A 57 -0.84 -15.94 -5.23
N GLU A 58 -0.13 -15.18 -6.05
CA GLU A 58 0.71 -15.70 -7.13
C GLU A 58 2.19 -15.46 -6.78
N ALA A 59 2.99 -16.52 -6.88
CA ALA A 59 4.43 -16.44 -6.64
C ALA A 59 5.16 -16.00 -7.92
N ASP A 60 5.46 -14.71 -8.03
CA ASP A 60 6.19 -14.13 -9.18
C ASP A 60 7.61 -13.64 -8.84
N GLY A 61 8.02 -13.77 -7.57
CA GLY A 61 9.33 -13.31 -7.08
C GLY A 61 9.44 -11.79 -6.90
N LEU A 62 8.41 -11.01 -7.24
CA LEU A 62 8.39 -9.56 -7.11
C LEU A 62 8.57 -9.12 -5.66
N TYR A 63 7.96 -9.85 -4.70
CA TYR A 63 8.10 -9.55 -3.27
C TYR A 63 9.57 -9.48 -2.82
N LYS A 64 10.39 -10.47 -3.21
CA LYS A 64 11.82 -10.51 -2.88
C LYS A 64 12.58 -9.37 -3.57
N GLN A 65 12.27 -9.08 -4.83
CA GLN A 65 12.90 -7.98 -5.57
C GLN A 65 12.58 -6.63 -4.93
N MET A 66 11.33 -6.43 -4.51
CA MET A 66 10.89 -5.20 -3.85
C MET A 66 11.59 -4.98 -2.51
N TRP A 67 11.84 -6.04 -1.74
CA TRP A 67 12.66 -5.93 -0.52
C TRP A 67 14.10 -5.49 -0.78
N HIS A 68 14.69 -5.96 -1.88
CA HIS A 68 16.04 -5.57 -2.26
C HIS A 68 16.11 -4.11 -2.72
N LEU A 69 15.14 -3.66 -3.53
CA LEU A 69 15.16 -2.34 -4.16
C LEU A 69 14.56 -1.22 -3.29
N TYR A 70 13.53 -1.56 -2.50
CA TYR A 70 12.64 -0.60 -1.84
C TYR A 70 12.25 -1.06 -0.41
N PRO A 71 13.23 -1.32 0.47
CA PRO A 71 12.98 -1.88 1.81
C PRO A 71 12.14 -0.96 2.71
N ILE A 72 12.25 0.36 2.54
CA ILE A 72 11.46 1.34 3.31
C ILE A 72 9.98 1.19 2.95
N GLU A 73 9.68 1.15 1.65
CA GLU A 73 8.32 1.06 1.14
C GLU A 73 7.69 -0.30 1.42
N MET A 74 8.48 -1.38 1.39
CA MET A 74 8.05 -2.70 1.85
C MET A 74 7.79 -2.74 3.35
N GLY A 75 8.57 -2.03 4.17
CA GLY A 75 8.29 -1.86 5.59
C GLY A 75 6.93 -1.19 5.84
N ILE A 76 6.57 -0.18 5.05
CA ILE A 76 5.24 0.45 5.12
C ILE A 76 4.14 -0.55 4.70
N ALA A 77 4.36 -1.33 3.64
CA ALA A 77 3.44 -2.38 3.21
C ALA A 77 3.21 -3.43 4.30
N LEU A 78 4.26 -3.85 5.02
CA LEU A 78 4.12 -4.76 6.16
C LEU A 78 3.28 -4.17 7.30
N ARG A 79 3.46 -2.89 7.63
CA ARG A 79 2.63 -2.23 8.66
C ARG A 79 1.15 -2.21 8.29
N ILE A 80 0.84 -2.09 6.99
CA ILE A 80 -0.53 -2.25 6.47
C ILE A 80 -1.02 -3.69 6.70
N ALA A 81 -0.20 -4.68 6.39
CA ALA A 81 -0.52 -6.10 6.60
C ALA A 81 -0.81 -6.41 8.07
N GLU A 82 0.01 -5.89 8.99
CA GLU A 82 -0.15 -6.02 10.43
C GLU A 82 -1.46 -5.40 10.91
N TYR A 83 -1.77 -4.18 10.46
CA TYR A 83 -3.04 -3.51 10.75
C TYR A 83 -4.24 -4.36 10.29
N ILE A 84 -4.18 -4.90 9.07
CA ILE A 84 -5.25 -5.73 8.51
C ILE A 84 -5.40 -7.02 9.30
N MET A 85 -4.29 -7.69 9.63
CA MET A 85 -4.29 -8.91 10.45
C MET A 85 -4.94 -8.64 11.81
N GLN A 86 -4.56 -7.57 12.50
CA GLN A 86 -5.13 -7.24 13.81
C GLN A 86 -6.63 -6.91 13.73
N THR A 87 -7.05 -6.21 12.68
CA THR A 87 -8.43 -5.72 12.55
C THR A 87 -9.40 -6.77 12.01
N TYR A 88 -8.96 -7.59 11.06
CA TYR A 88 -9.81 -8.49 10.29
C TYR A 88 -9.40 -9.96 10.41
N GLN A 89 -8.27 -10.28 11.05
CA GLN A 89 -7.75 -11.64 11.21
C GLN A 89 -7.49 -12.35 9.87
N ILE A 90 -7.12 -11.57 8.84
CA ILE A 90 -6.80 -12.06 7.49
C ILE A 90 -5.33 -11.76 7.18
N LYS A 91 -4.61 -12.78 6.72
CA LYS A 91 -3.24 -12.64 6.22
C LYS A 91 -3.26 -12.13 4.80
N ILE A 92 -2.47 -11.09 4.52
CA ILE A 92 -2.27 -10.58 3.16
C ILE A 92 -1.14 -11.39 2.48
N PRO A 93 -1.37 -11.92 1.25
CA PRO A 93 -0.34 -12.60 0.47
C PRO A 93 0.84 -11.69 0.10
N GLU A 94 2.01 -12.30 -0.14
CA GLU A 94 3.23 -11.58 -0.51
C GLU A 94 3.09 -10.79 -1.81
N SER A 95 2.35 -11.32 -2.79
CA SER A 95 2.02 -10.66 -4.05
C SER A 95 1.30 -9.33 -3.84
N GLU A 96 0.27 -9.30 -2.99
CA GLU A 96 -0.46 -8.07 -2.67
C GLU A 96 0.44 -7.06 -1.93
N LEU A 97 1.34 -7.53 -1.05
CA LEU A 97 2.32 -6.68 -0.38
C LEU A 97 3.31 -6.07 -1.37
N ALA A 98 3.77 -6.86 -2.35
CA ALA A 98 4.67 -6.39 -3.39
C ALA A 98 4.01 -5.29 -4.25
N TYR A 99 2.75 -5.50 -4.65
CA TYR A 99 1.97 -4.48 -5.37
C TYR A 99 1.78 -3.21 -4.56
N LEU A 100 1.40 -3.31 -3.28
CA LEU A 100 1.34 -2.15 -2.38
C LEU A 100 2.68 -1.43 -2.31
N GLY A 101 3.79 -2.16 -2.15
CA GLY A 101 5.14 -1.60 -2.15
C GLY A 101 5.47 -0.79 -3.42
N VAL A 102 5.13 -1.32 -4.60
CA VAL A 102 5.32 -0.62 -5.89
C VAL A 102 4.58 0.71 -5.91
N HIS A 103 3.32 0.71 -5.47
CA HIS A 103 2.51 1.93 -5.50
C HIS A 103 2.91 2.93 -4.41
N ILE A 104 3.31 2.48 -3.23
CA ILE A 104 3.86 3.33 -2.16
C ILE A 104 5.16 3.99 -2.63
N ASN A 105 6.05 3.24 -3.26
CA ASN A 105 7.29 3.76 -3.84
C ASN A 105 7.02 4.86 -4.88
N ARG A 106 6.11 4.62 -5.83
CA ARG A 106 5.71 5.67 -6.79
C ARG A 106 5.08 6.87 -6.09
N LEU A 107 4.25 6.64 -5.09
CA LEU A 107 3.59 7.73 -4.36
C LEU A 107 4.60 8.63 -3.64
N ILE A 108 5.59 8.04 -2.97
CA ILE A 108 6.64 8.78 -2.24
C ILE A 108 7.56 9.53 -3.21
N GLN A 109 8.00 8.86 -4.29
CA GLN A 109 8.91 9.47 -5.28
C GLN A 109 8.36 10.74 -5.93
N TYR A 110 7.03 10.84 -6.09
CA TYR A 110 6.36 11.98 -6.71
C TYR A 110 5.54 12.82 -5.72
N SER A 111 5.83 12.70 -4.42
CA SER A 111 5.26 13.57 -3.39
C SER A 111 5.85 14.98 -3.46
N SER A 112 5.13 15.99 -2.95
CA SER A 112 5.40 17.42 -3.15
C SER A 112 6.79 17.87 -2.66
N ASN A 113 7.43 17.09 -1.79
CA ASN A 113 8.81 17.27 -1.37
C ASN A 113 9.66 16.11 -1.89
N GLY A 114 10.32 16.35 -3.03
CA GLY A 114 11.38 15.48 -3.51
C GLY A 114 12.52 15.42 -2.50
N THR A 115 12.57 14.36 -1.68
CA THR A 115 13.80 14.04 -0.97
C THR A 115 14.61 13.13 -1.88
N LYS A 116 15.70 13.70 -2.41
CA LYS A 116 16.71 13.06 -3.26
C LYS A 116 16.98 11.61 -2.82
N LYS A 117 16.57 10.62 -3.62
CA LYS A 117 17.24 9.32 -3.64
C LYS A 117 18.63 9.54 -4.24
N GLY A 118 19.61 9.77 -3.40
CA GLY A 118 21.00 9.93 -3.81
C GLY A 118 21.85 10.51 -2.69
N GLN A 119 22.07 9.74 -1.62
CA GLN A 119 23.23 9.86 -0.70
C GLN A 119 23.17 8.89 0.50
N ILE A 120 22.76 7.62 0.35
CA ILE A 120 23.10 6.58 1.35
C ILE A 120 23.28 5.23 0.63
N LEU A 121 24.27 5.15 -0.25
CA LEU A 121 24.86 3.89 -0.73
C LEU A 121 26.35 4.14 -1.01
N GLU A 122 27.07 4.70 -0.04
CA GLU A 122 28.53 4.50 0.10
C GLU A 122 28.84 4.57 1.59
N LYS A 123 28.94 3.40 2.22
CA LYS A 123 29.93 3.00 3.22
C LYS A 123 29.78 1.52 3.53
#